data_AF-A0A9Q9MHA4-F1
#
_entry.id   AF-A0A9Q9MHA4-F1
#
_cell.length_a   1.000
_cell.length_b   1.000
_cell.length_c   1.000
_cell.angle_alpha   90.00
_cell.angle_beta   90.00
_cell.angle_gamma   90.00
#
_symmetry.space_group_name_H-M   'P 1'
#
loop_
_entity.id
_entity.type
_entity.pdbx_description
1 polymer ?
#
loop_
_entity_poly.entity_id
_entity_poly.type
_entity_poly.pdbx_seq_one_letter_code
_entity_poly.pdbx_strand_id
1 'polypeptide(L)' 'MEPELTHAEIEARSRLGRFIPLASLPGDRDDLVAGATDLNAPDDVLAELERLPEDELFETVSEVWAALGHRNEDAARR' A
#
# COMPACT_ATOMS: atom_id res chain seq x y z
N MET A 1 7.72 24.61 -7.01
CA MET A 1 8.13 23.85 -8.20
C MET A 1 9.22 22.91 -7.70
N GLU A 2 9.03 21.65 -7.31
CA GLU A 2 7.96 20.65 -7.43
C GLU A 2 7.74 20.03 -6.03
N PRO A 3 6.59 19.40 -5.69
CA PRO A 3 6.52 18.61 -4.47
C PRO A 3 7.30 17.32 -4.73
N GLU A 4 8.62 17.35 -4.53
CA GLU A 4 9.47 16.18 -4.61
C GLU A 4 9.02 15.20 -3.52
N LEU A 5 8.39 14.09 -3.93
CA LEU A 5 8.27 12.90 -3.11
C LEU A 5 9.61 12.67 -2.42
N THR A 6 9.63 12.84 -1.11
CA THR A 6 10.85 12.76 -0.31
C THR A 6 11.49 11.39 -0.50
N HIS A 7 12.82 11.30 -0.45
CA HIS A 7 13.54 10.02 -0.61
C HIS A 7 12.97 8.91 0.31
N ALA A 8 12.53 9.31 1.51
CA ALA A 8 11.85 8.43 2.46
C ALA A 8 10.53 7.84 1.93
N GLU A 9 9.72 8.61 1.19
CA GLU A 9 8.49 8.10 0.55
C GLU A 9 8.82 7.08 -0.54
N ILE A 10 9.91 7.28 -1.29
CA ILE A 10 10.36 6.34 -2.33
C ILE A 10 10.88 5.03 -1.71
N GLU A 11 11.65 5.12 -0.62
CA GLU A 11 12.16 3.96 0.11
C GLU A 11 11.01 3.16 0.76
N ALA A 12 10.07 3.84 1.40
CA ALA A 12 8.92 3.21 2.03
C ALA A 12 8.00 2.55 0.98
N ARG A 13 7.76 3.21 -0.17
CA ARG A 13 7.04 2.62 -1.31
C ARG A 13 7.76 1.39 -1.85
N SER A 14 9.08 1.44 -2.00
CA SER A 14 9.87 0.30 -2.50
C SER A 14 9.82 -0.88 -1.53
N ARG A 15 9.80 -0.60 -0.21
CA ARG A 15 9.61 -1.62 0.82
C ARG A 15 8.23 -2.26 0.71
N LEU A 16 7.16 -1.47 0.59
CA LEU A 16 5.80 -1.99 0.43
C LEU A 16 5.67 -2.83 -0.86
N GLY A 17 6.14 -2.29 -1.98
CA GLY A 17 6.12 -2.97 -3.28
C GLY A 17 6.89 -4.29 -3.32
N ARG A 18 7.80 -4.54 -2.37
CA ARG A 18 8.48 -5.83 -2.23
C ARG A 18 7.56 -6.93 -1.67
N PHE A 19 6.56 -6.55 -0.89
CA PHE A 19 5.61 -7.45 -0.25
C PHE A 19 4.26 -7.50 -0.98
N ILE A 20 4.10 -6.77 -2.09
CA ILE A 20 2.92 -6.86 -2.95
C ILE A 20 3.32 -7.62 -4.22
N PRO A 21 2.95 -8.90 -4.35
CA PRO A 21 3.27 -9.66 -5.54
C PRO A 21 2.42 -9.18 -6.73
N LEU A 22 3.04 -9.07 -7.91
CA LEU A 22 2.32 -8.77 -9.16
C LEU A 22 1.22 -9.81 -9.49
N ALA A 23 1.30 -11.01 -8.90
CA ALA A 23 0.27 -12.04 -9.02
C ALA A 23 -1.04 -11.71 -8.28
N SER A 24 -0.97 -10.82 -7.27
CA SER A 24 -2.14 -10.28 -6.57
C SER A 24 -2.71 -9.03 -7.24
N LEU A 25 -2.18 -8.64 -8.41
CA LEU A 25 -2.64 -7.45 -9.15
C LEU A 25 -3.16 -7.86 -10.55
N PRO A 26 -4.31 -7.31 -11.00
CA PRO A 26 -5.25 -6.49 -10.22
C PRO A 26 -5.93 -7.33 -9.13
N GLY A 27 -6.10 -6.74 -7.94
CA GLY A 27 -6.70 -7.43 -6.79
C GLY A 27 -7.26 -6.45 -5.78
N ASP A 28 -8.20 -6.93 -4.97
CA ASP A 28 -8.76 -6.16 -3.87
C ASP A 28 -7.88 -6.25 -2.62
N ARG A 29 -8.32 -5.62 -1.53
CA ARG A 29 -7.62 -5.66 -0.24
C ARG A 29 -7.27 -7.07 0.21
N ASP A 30 -8.19 -8.02 0.09
CA ASP A 30 -8.00 -9.39 0.56
C ASP A 30 -6.97 -10.12 -0.32
N ASP A 31 -6.95 -9.89 -1.63
CA ASP A 31 -5.92 -10.41 -2.55
C ASP A 31 -4.52 -9.87 -2.21
N LEU A 32 -4.44 -8.59 -1.83
CA LEU A 32 -3.19 -7.95 -1.41
C LEU A 32 -2.70 -8.51 -0.07
N VAL A 33 -3.58 -8.65 0.92
CA VAL A 33 -3.28 -9.23 2.23
C VAL A 33 -2.84 -10.69 2.08
N ALA A 34 -3.51 -11.48 1.24
CA ALA A 34 -3.14 -12.87 0.97
C ALA A 34 -1.75 -12.96 0.31
N GLY A 35 -1.49 -12.14 -0.69
CA GLY A 35 -0.18 -12.09 -1.37
C GLY A 35 0.95 -11.63 -0.45
N ALA A 36 0.70 -10.64 0.39
CA ALA A 36 1.64 -10.19 1.40
C ALA A 36 1.90 -11.28 2.45
N THR A 37 0.86 -12.00 2.88
CA THR A 37 0.97 -13.12 3.83
C THR A 37 1.83 -14.25 3.26
N ASP A 38 1.64 -14.60 1.99
CA ASP A 38 2.45 -15.62 1.29
C ASP A 38 3.94 -15.23 1.25
N LEU A 39 4.23 -13.94 1.07
CA LEU A 39 5.57 -13.36 1.13
C LEU A 39 6.13 -13.21 2.55
N ASN A 40 5.42 -13.71 3.57
CA ASN A 40 5.75 -13.53 4.99
C ASN A 40 5.93 -12.05 5.35
N ALA A 41 5.01 -11.21 4.85
CA ALA A 41 4.98 -9.80 5.19
C ALA A 41 4.82 -9.62 6.71
N PRO A 42 5.47 -8.60 7.29
CA PRO A 42 5.29 -8.25 8.68
C PRO A 42 3.83 -7.89 9.02
N ASP A 43 3.42 -8.13 10.27
CA ASP A 43 2.07 -7.77 10.74
C ASP A 43 1.76 -6.27 10.61
N ASP A 44 2.77 -5.39 10.69
CA ASP A 44 2.59 -3.94 10.44
C ASP A 44 2.17 -3.64 9.00
N VAL A 45 2.68 -4.42 8.03
CA VAL A 45 2.31 -4.28 6.62
C VAL A 45 0.91 -4.83 6.37
N LEU A 46 0.58 -5.98 6.96
CA LEU A 46 -0.75 -6.58 6.85
C LEU A 46 -1.82 -5.66 7.44
N ALA A 47 -1.57 -5.09 8.63
CA ALA A 47 -2.48 -4.15 9.28
C ALA A 47 -2.69 -2.86 8.47
N GLU A 48 -1.67 -2.38 7.76
CA GLU A 48 -1.82 -1.26 6.82
C GLU A 48 -2.71 -1.66 5.62
N LEU A 49 -2.45 -2.81 5.00
CA LEU A 49 -3.28 -3.31 3.90
C LEU A 49 -4.74 -3.50 4.34
N GLU A 50 -4.99 -4.00 5.55
CA GLU A 50 -6.35 -4.15 6.10
C GLU A 50 -7.12 -2.81 6.23
N ARG A 51 -6.43 -1.67 6.28
CA ARG A 51 -7.05 -0.33 6.29
C ARG A 51 -7.52 0.15 4.93
N LEU A 52 -7.16 -0.54 3.85
CA LEU A 52 -7.60 -0.19 2.51
C LEU A 52 -9.12 -0.39 2.35
N PRO A 53 -9.77 0.37 1.45
CA PRO A 53 -11.14 0.10 1.07
C PRO A 53 -11.23 -1.27 0.37
N GLU A 54 -12.19 -2.09 0.79
CA GLU A 54 -12.50 -3.40 0.18
C GLU A 54 -13.35 -3.29 -1.09
N ASP A 55 -13.93 -2.12 -1.35
CA ASP A 55 -14.79 -1.86 -2.51
C ASP A 55 -13.99 -1.36 -3.74
N GLU A 56 -12.67 -1.26 -3.62
CA GLU A 56 -11.78 -0.76 -4.67
C GLU A 56 -10.79 -1.84 -5.12
N LEU A 57 -10.61 -1.94 -6.43
CA LEU A 57 -9.60 -2.82 -7.03
C LEU A 57 -8.34 -2.00 -7.30
N PHE A 58 -7.22 -2.51 -6.80
CA PHE A 58 -5.93 -1.88 -7.02
C PHE A 58 -5.26 -2.56 -8.22
N GLU A 59 -4.95 -1.78 -9.26
CA GLU A 59 -4.26 -2.31 -10.44
C GLU A 59 -2.74 -2.27 -10.25
N THR A 60 -2.26 -1.30 -9.46
CA THR A 60 -0.84 -1.06 -9.25
C THR A 60 -0.48 -0.83 -7.78
N VAL A 61 0.76 -1.15 -7.42
CA VAL A 61 1.36 -0.81 -6.11
C VAL A 61 1.27 0.70 -5.81
N SER A 62 1.30 1.55 -6.84
CA SER A 62 1.17 3.00 -6.68
C SER A 62 -0.20 3.42 -6.17
N GLU A 63 -1.26 2.73 -6.58
CA GLU A 63 -2.63 2.99 -6.10
C GLU A 63 -2.80 2.51 -4.67
N VAL A 64 -2.28 1.32 -4.35
CA VAL A 64 -2.24 0.83 -2.96
C VAL A 64 -1.52 1.83 -2.06
N TRP A 65 -0.34 2.31 -2.47
CA TRP A 65 0.43 3.31 -1.73
C TRP A 65 -0.34 4.64 -1.55
N ALA A 66 -1.06 5.09 -2.58
CA ALA A 66 -1.87 6.29 -2.52
C ALA A 66 -3.06 6.13 -1.57
N ALA A 67 -3.71 4.97 -1.56
CA ALA A 67 -4.86 4.65 -0.73
C ALA A 67 -4.50 4.49 0.77
N LEU A 68 -3.29 4.01 1.08
CA LEU A 68 -2.77 3.99 2.46
C LEU A 68 -2.52 5.38 3.06
N GLY A 69 -2.66 6.45 2.29
CA GLY A 69 -2.57 7.81 2.82
C GLY A 69 -1.13 8.28 3.03
N HIS A 70 -0.16 7.74 2.29
CA HIS A 70 1.16 8.37 2.13
C HIS A 70 1.11 9.63 1.25
N ARG A 71 0.03 10.40 1.35
CA ARG A 71 0.02 11.84 1.16
C ARG A 71 -0.19 12.40 2.56
N ASN A 72 0.91 12.87 3.15
CA ASN A 72 0.97 13.54 4.45
C ASN A 72 -0.34 14.30 4.81
N GLU A 73 -0.84 14.05 6.02
CA GLU A 73 -1.71 14.90 6.87
C GLU A 73 -3.21 14.56 7.11
N ASP A 74 -3.96 13.83 6.29
CA ASP A 74 -5.43 13.95 6.35
C ASP A 74 -6.28 12.82 7.00
N ALA A 75 -5.72 11.88 7.76
CA ALA A 75 -6.53 10.86 8.45
C ALA A 75 -6.86 11.18 9.94
N ALA A 76 -6.46 12.35 10.45
CA ALA A 76 -6.67 12.73 11.86
C ALA A 76 -7.50 14.02 12.05
N ARG A 77 -8.34 14.42 11.09
CA ARG A 77 -9.29 15.52 11.31
C ARG A 77 -10.71 15.22 10.78
N ARG A 78 -11.50 14.71 11.73
CA ARG A 78 -12.97 14.76 11.90
C ARG A 78 -13.82 13.66 11.29
#